data_AF-A0AA45XQV7-F1
#
_entry.id   AF-A0AA45XQV7-F1
#
_cell.length_a   1.000
_cell.length_b   1.000
_cell.length_c   1.000
_cell.angle_alpha   90.00
_cell.angle_beta   90.00
_cell.angle_gamma   90.00
#
_symmetry.space_group_name_H-M   'P 1'
#
loop_
_entity.id
_entity.type
_entity.pdbx_description
1 polymer ?
#
loop_
_entity_poly.entity_id
_entity_poly.type
_entity_poly.pdbx_seq_one_letter_code
_entity_poly.pdbx_strand_id
1 'polypeptide(L)'
;MRLLNFLPTLFLLIALPAGADALRCGEYRSTDGGMALVFTTPSTGYRHNDIGEPEPLWIDRSAAQTRMVILDDGVAQPIRISADGQRIEDDVVVVYTLRQPRACAIEPSAMDGSCRAAGSHCIAQLPTASPGQAKRACNEGVGAGCSTVLRQLRDEVTAVGSDDIGPARFERPPVCREHTPGHDTAACEALTDDALAAAMQRVGERLQREDEDTLDSRLTAAARDHLQQLCLQHRSGRFCVEVAEQQLIALEPALAVQALQVVCDAGRVSACERTAPLRELGADLRLVPLLQVPCGRYQADGGVIETLDFGDGTRARLQEGAIHLQQDGETLVLRQLGNGDLLGMDAQTGYQRYQPVPGTAQCTPPREGNRSP
;
A
#
# COMPACT_ATOMS: atom_id res chain seq x y z
N MET A 1 -33.57 -42.74 70.24
CA MET A 1 -33.56 -41.30 70.56
C MET A 1 -32.21 -40.72 70.14
N ARG A 2 -32.27 -39.54 69.49
CA ARG A 2 -31.18 -38.60 69.12
C ARG A 2 -30.49 -38.79 67.76
N LEU A 3 -31.11 -38.08 66.80
CA LEU A 3 -30.60 -37.48 65.58
C LEU A 3 -29.43 -36.49 65.81
N LEU A 4 -28.89 -36.01 64.67
CA LEU A 4 -28.02 -34.84 64.38
C LEU A 4 -26.52 -35.19 64.32
N ASN A 5 -25.74 -34.81 63.30
CA ASN A 5 -25.98 -33.99 62.12
C ASN A 5 -24.87 -34.26 61.09
N PHE A 6 -25.25 -34.52 59.84
CA PHE A 6 -24.35 -34.47 58.68
C PHE A 6 -24.11 -32.99 58.33
N LEU A 7 -22.85 -32.55 58.33
CA LEU A 7 -22.41 -31.31 57.70
C LEU A 7 -21.66 -31.71 56.42
N PRO A 8 -22.19 -31.47 55.21
CA PRO A 8 -21.37 -31.55 54.02
C PRO A 8 -20.51 -30.29 53.98
N THR A 9 -19.19 -30.47 54.08
CA THR A 9 -18.23 -29.40 53.86
C THR A 9 -18.32 -29.00 52.39
N LEU A 10 -18.97 -27.86 52.16
CA LEU A 10 -19.16 -27.23 50.87
C LEU A 10 -17.76 -26.87 50.31
N PHE A 11 -17.25 -27.67 49.38
CA PHE A 11 -16.11 -27.28 48.55
C PHE A 11 -16.58 -26.13 47.65
N LEU A 12 -16.31 -24.90 48.08
CA LEU A 12 -16.33 -23.73 47.21
C LEU A 12 -15.20 -23.90 46.19
N LEU A 13 -15.54 -24.47 45.03
CA LEU A 13 -14.79 -24.26 43.80
C LEU A 13 -14.80 -22.74 43.56
N ILE A 14 -13.70 -22.09 43.91
CA ILE A 14 -13.40 -20.75 43.41
C ILE A 14 -13.16 -20.95 41.91
N ALA A 15 -14.23 -20.90 41.13
CA ALA A 15 -14.11 -20.66 39.71
C ALA A 15 -13.44 -19.28 39.59
N LEU A 16 -12.15 -19.28 39.23
CA LEU A 16 -11.53 -18.10 38.62
C LEU A 16 -12.50 -17.59 37.55
N PRO A 17 -12.66 -16.27 37.38
CA PRO A 17 -13.54 -15.75 36.34
C PRO A 17 -13.00 -16.20 34.99
N ALA A 18 -13.51 -17.29 34.46
CA ALA A 18 -13.48 -17.59 33.04
C ALA A 18 -14.44 -16.59 32.38
N GLY A 19 -13.99 -15.37 32.16
CA GLY A 19 -14.92 -14.29 31.84
C GLY A 19 -14.27 -12.96 31.47
N ALA A 20 -13.30 -13.00 30.56
CA ALA A 20 -12.93 -11.84 29.73
C ALA A 20 -12.29 -12.23 28.38
N ASP A 21 -12.09 -13.54 28.09
CA ASP A 21 -10.99 -13.94 27.20
C ASP A 21 -11.36 -14.77 25.97
N ALA A 22 -12.64 -15.06 25.73
CA ALA A 22 -13.04 -15.84 24.56
C ALA A 22 -13.86 -14.97 23.61
N LEU A 23 -13.15 -14.23 22.76
CA LEU A 23 -13.72 -13.81 21.48
C LEU A 23 -14.34 -15.05 20.83
N ARG A 24 -15.62 -14.98 20.45
CA ARG A 24 -16.29 -16.10 19.81
C ARG A 24 -15.95 -16.09 18.33
N CYS A 25 -15.69 -17.26 17.76
CA CYS A 25 -15.53 -17.34 16.31
C CYS A 25 -16.88 -17.19 15.60
N GLY A 26 -16.85 -16.66 14.39
CA GLY A 26 -18.04 -16.30 13.65
C GLY A 26 -17.98 -14.91 13.04
N GLU A 27 -19.11 -14.50 12.46
CA GLU A 27 -19.28 -13.21 11.82
C GLU A 27 -19.90 -12.20 12.79
N TYR A 28 -19.17 -11.12 13.06
CA TYR A 28 -19.68 -9.94 13.72
C TYR A 28 -20.00 -8.88 12.66
N ARG A 29 -21.15 -8.22 12.77
CA ARG A 29 -21.50 -7.09 11.90
C ARG A 29 -21.57 -5.79 12.67
N SER A 30 -21.10 -4.72 12.04
CA SER A 30 -21.26 -3.35 12.53
C SER A 30 -22.75 -2.99 12.62
N THR A 31 -23.06 -2.00 13.46
CA THR A 31 -24.44 -1.51 13.67
C THR A 31 -25.10 -0.97 12.40
N ASP A 32 -24.32 -0.41 11.48
CA ASP A 32 -24.79 0.06 10.17
C ASP A 32 -24.85 -1.04 9.10
N GLY A 33 -24.33 -2.24 9.42
CA GLY A 33 -24.31 -3.41 8.54
C GLY A 33 -23.25 -3.36 7.43
N GLY A 34 -22.54 -2.25 7.26
CA GLY A 34 -21.58 -2.02 6.18
C GLY A 34 -20.23 -2.71 6.36
N MET A 35 -19.91 -3.15 7.58
CA MET A 35 -18.66 -3.83 7.90
C MET A 35 -18.91 -5.16 8.63
N ALA A 36 -18.08 -6.15 8.31
CA ALA A 36 -18.05 -7.43 8.99
C ALA A 36 -16.63 -7.75 9.49
N LEU A 37 -16.56 -8.34 10.68
CA LEU A 37 -15.36 -8.98 11.22
C LEU A 37 -15.65 -10.48 11.30
N VAL A 38 -14.88 -11.30 10.60
CA VAL A 38 -15.06 -12.75 10.59
C VAL A 38 -13.86 -13.40 11.24
N PHE A 39 -14.08 -14.02 12.40
CA PHE A 39 -13.04 -14.72 13.15
C PHE A 39 -13.11 -16.22 12.93
N THR A 40 -11.99 -16.82 12.54
CA THR A 40 -11.82 -18.26 12.32
C THR A 40 -11.13 -18.93 13.50
N THR A 41 -10.28 -18.20 14.20
CA THR A 41 -9.68 -18.57 15.50
C THR A 41 -10.02 -17.50 16.55
N PRO A 42 -9.73 -17.73 17.84
CA PRO A 42 -9.95 -16.72 18.89
C PRO A 42 -9.19 -15.41 18.68
N SER A 43 -8.20 -15.37 17.78
CA SER A 43 -7.39 -14.19 17.54
C SER A 43 -7.29 -13.80 16.08
N THR A 44 -7.50 -14.69 15.12
CA THR A 44 -7.31 -14.40 13.69
C THR A 44 -8.62 -14.39 12.92
N GLY A 45 -8.65 -13.55 11.89
CA GLY A 45 -9.82 -13.36 11.08
C GLY A 45 -9.54 -12.41 9.92
N TYR A 46 -10.62 -11.86 9.37
CA TYR A 46 -10.55 -10.81 8.37
C TYR A 46 -11.65 -9.76 8.58
N ARG A 47 -11.37 -8.54 8.15
CA ARG A 47 -12.35 -7.45 8.02
C ARG A 47 -12.82 -7.40 6.58
N HIS A 48 -14.10 -7.15 6.35
CA HIS A 48 -14.68 -7.12 5.01
C HIS A 48 -15.87 -6.16 4.97
N ASN A 49 -16.11 -5.53 3.83
CA ASN A 49 -17.13 -4.50 3.64
C ASN A 49 -18.08 -4.78 2.46
N ASP A 50 -18.23 -6.05 2.08
CA ASP A 50 -19.06 -6.53 0.96
C ASP A 50 -18.59 -6.10 -0.44
N ILE A 51 -17.54 -5.27 -0.57
CA ILE A 51 -17.05 -4.71 -1.84
C ILE A 51 -15.54 -4.92 -2.03
N GLY A 52 -14.76 -4.82 -0.95
CA GLY A 52 -13.31 -4.89 -0.92
C GLY A 52 -12.74 -6.28 -0.67
N GLU A 53 -11.41 -6.36 -0.68
CA GLU A 53 -10.71 -7.58 -0.26
C GLU A 53 -10.91 -7.82 1.24
N PRO A 54 -11.10 -9.07 1.68
CA PRO A 54 -11.01 -9.43 3.08
C PRO A 54 -9.63 -9.06 3.64
N GLU A 55 -9.57 -8.05 4.50
CA GLU A 55 -8.33 -7.57 5.09
C GLU A 55 -7.95 -8.46 6.27
N PRO A 56 -6.82 -9.19 6.20
CA PRO A 56 -6.39 -10.06 7.28
C PRO A 56 -6.20 -9.25 8.56
N LEU A 57 -6.76 -9.76 9.65
CA LEU A 57 -6.64 -9.13 10.95
C LEU A 57 -6.24 -10.12 12.02
N TRP A 58 -5.74 -9.55 13.12
CA TRP A 58 -5.40 -10.31 14.30
C TRP A 58 -5.65 -9.51 15.59
N ILE A 59 -6.05 -10.20 16.65
CA ILE A 59 -6.30 -9.64 17.98
C ILE A 59 -5.06 -9.79 18.84
N ASP A 60 -4.41 -8.67 19.09
CA ASP A 60 -3.28 -8.56 19.99
C ASP A 60 -3.76 -8.31 21.43
N ARG A 61 -3.44 -9.26 22.31
CA ARG A 61 -3.72 -9.20 23.76
C ARG A 61 -2.45 -8.94 24.60
N SER A 62 -1.28 -8.79 23.96
CA SER A 62 -0.01 -8.53 24.65
C SER A 62 0.10 -7.09 25.17
N ALA A 63 -0.66 -6.16 24.59
CA ALA A 63 -0.73 -4.78 25.01
C ALA A 63 -1.63 -4.58 26.24
N ALA A 64 -1.42 -3.47 26.97
CA ALA A 64 -2.23 -3.12 28.14
C ALA A 64 -3.73 -2.98 27.84
N GLN A 65 -4.07 -2.63 26.60
CA GLN A 65 -5.43 -2.67 26.05
C GLN A 65 -5.41 -3.56 24.82
N THR A 66 -6.38 -4.47 24.70
CA THR A 66 -6.55 -5.32 23.51
C THR A 66 -6.62 -4.50 22.24
N ARG A 67 -5.93 -4.93 21.18
CA ARG A 67 -5.90 -4.23 19.90
C ARG A 67 -6.29 -5.15 18.75
N MET A 68 -7.05 -4.62 17.81
CA MET A 68 -7.24 -5.23 16.51
C MET A 68 -6.15 -4.71 15.57
N VAL A 69 -5.40 -5.61 14.96
CA VAL A 69 -4.31 -5.31 14.05
C VAL A 69 -4.73 -5.71 12.65
N ILE A 70 -4.85 -4.75 11.74
CA ILE A 70 -5.02 -4.98 10.29
C ILE A 70 -3.63 -5.21 9.71
N LEU A 71 -3.37 -6.43 9.25
CA LEU A 71 -2.02 -6.93 8.94
C LEU A 71 -1.47 -6.33 7.65
N ASP A 72 -2.33 -6.06 6.66
CA ASP A 72 -1.92 -5.53 5.35
C ASP A 72 -1.56 -4.05 5.42
N ASP A 73 -2.37 -3.23 6.08
CA ASP A 73 -2.12 -1.80 6.23
C ASP A 73 -1.19 -1.47 7.41
N GLY A 74 -0.95 -2.42 8.31
CA GLY A 74 -0.16 -2.18 9.51
C GLY A 74 -0.84 -1.17 10.44
N VAL A 75 -2.14 -1.32 10.65
CA VAL A 75 -2.91 -0.45 11.55
C VAL A 75 -3.31 -1.26 12.77
N ALA A 76 -2.84 -0.84 13.95
CA ALA A 76 -3.28 -1.41 15.22
C ALA A 76 -4.22 -0.42 15.92
N GLN A 77 -5.47 -0.82 16.13
CA GLN A 77 -6.49 0.00 16.79
C GLN A 77 -6.93 -0.64 18.12
N PRO A 78 -7.11 0.16 19.18
CA PRO A 78 -7.63 -0.34 20.45
C PRO A 78 -9.08 -0.80 20.31
N ILE A 79 -9.42 -1.90 20.99
CA ILE A 79 -10.78 -2.44 21.05
C ILE A 79 -11.16 -2.86 22.47
N ARG A 80 -12.47 -2.95 22.72
CA ARG A 80 -13.05 -3.59 23.90
C ARG A 80 -13.91 -4.76 23.45
N ILE A 81 -13.74 -5.91 24.11
CA ILE A 81 -14.54 -7.11 23.87
C ILE A 81 -15.44 -7.30 25.09
N SER A 82 -16.74 -7.50 24.86
CA SER A 82 -17.67 -7.77 25.96
C SER A 82 -17.34 -9.08 26.67
N ALA A 83 -17.71 -9.19 27.94
CA ALA A 83 -17.41 -10.38 28.75
C ALA A 83 -18.02 -11.68 28.19
N ASP A 84 -19.13 -11.60 27.45
CA ASP A 84 -19.77 -12.74 26.78
C ASP A 84 -19.19 -13.06 25.39
N GLY A 85 -18.23 -12.24 24.93
CA GLY A 85 -17.58 -12.34 23.64
C GLY A 85 -18.47 -12.01 22.44
N GLN A 86 -19.67 -11.44 22.64
CA GLN A 86 -20.62 -11.19 21.54
C GLN A 86 -20.54 -9.78 20.96
N ARG A 87 -19.82 -8.86 21.61
CA ARG A 87 -19.71 -7.46 21.20
C ARG A 87 -18.25 -7.03 21.15
N ILE A 88 -17.91 -6.30 20.10
CA ILE A 88 -16.61 -5.65 19.95
C ILE A 88 -16.87 -4.16 19.72
N GLU A 89 -16.22 -3.31 20.49
CA GLU A 89 -16.30 -1.86 20.37
C GLU A 89 -14.90 -1.35 20.01
N ASP A 90 -14.77 -0.61 18.91
CA ASP A 90 -13.55 0.16 18.65
C ASP A 90 -13.62 1.54 19.34
N ASP A 91 -12.47 2.22 19.44
CA ASP A 91 -12.41 3.54 20.09
C ASP A 91 -13.11 4.66 19.28
N VAL A 92 -13.64 4.37 18.09
CA VAL A 92 -14.33 5.33 17.20
C VAL A 92 -15.86 5.09 17.18
N VAL A 93 -16.38 4.32 18.14
CA VAL A 93 -17.83 4.07 18.35
C VAL A 93 -18.45 3.14 17.29
N VAL A 94 -17.67 2.37 16.52
CA VAL A 94 -18.24 1.27 15.75
C VAL A 94 -18.43 0.07 16.66
N VAL A 95 -19.67 -0.39 16.72
CA VAL A 95 -20.04 -1.52 17.56
C VAL A 95 -20.36 -2.71 16.66
N TYR A 96 -19.60 -3.77 16.82
CA TYR A 96 -19.81 -5.03 16.13
C TYR A 96 -20.52 -6.01 17.04
N THR A 97 -21.57 -6.66 16.55
CA THR A 97 -22.31 -7.69 17.28
C THR A 97 -22.26 -9.01 16.53
N LEU A 98 -22.01 -10.11 17.26
CA LEU A 98 -21.98 -11.46 16.71
C LEU A 98 -23.34 -11.82 16.09
N ARG A 99 -23.35 -12.13 14.79
CA ARG A 99 -24.55 -12.52 14.03
C ARG A 99 -24.57 -14.01 13.74
N GLN A 100 -23.42 -14.57 13.37
CA GLN A 100 -23.32 -15.98 12.99
C GLN A 100 -22.21 -16.64 13.81
N PRO A 101 -22.51 -17.25 14.97
CA PRO A 101 -21.52 -17.98 15.75
C PRO A 101 -21.02 -19.22 15.00
N ARG A 102 -19.74 -19.54 15.17
CA ARG A 102 -19.09 -20.74 14.61
C ARG A 102 -18.12 -21.36 15.61
N ALA A 103 -17.80 -22.64 15.41
CA ALA A 103 -16.73 -23.28 16.17
C ALA A 103 -15.37 -22.69 15.76
N CYS A 104 -14.54 -22.35 16.73
CA CYS A 104 -13.18 -21.89 16.46
C CYS A 104 -12.30 -23.04 15.95
N ALA A 105 -11.48 -22.74 14.95
CA ALA A 105 -10.32 -23.56 14.65
C ALA A 105 -9.26 -23.41 15.76
N ILE A 106 -8.30 -24.34 15.78
CA ILE A 106 -7.17 -24.29 16.71
C ILE A 106 -6.28 -23.10 16.33
N GLU A 107 -6.00 -22.24 17.31
CA GLU A 107 -5.08 -21.12 17.15
C GLU A 107 -3.66 -21.66 16.90
N PRO A 108 -2.97 -21.21 15.83
CA PRO A 108 -1.56 -21.51 15.64
C PRO A 108 -0.73 -20.95 16.81
N SER A 109 0.26 -21.70 17.28
CA SER A 109 1.19 -21.21 18.30
C SER A 109 2.02 -20.05 17.73
N ALA A 110 2.00 -18.90 18.41
CA ALA A 110 2.92 -17.81 18.11
C ALA A 110 4.31 -18.14 18.66
N MET A 111 5.35 -17.87 17.86
CA MET A 111 6.74 -17.97 18.33
C MET A 111 7.09 -16.72 19.15
N ASP A 112 7.88 -16.88 20.21
CA ASP A 112 8.34 -15.73 21.01
C ASP A 112 9.10 -14.72 20.13
N GLY A 113 8.79 -13.44 20.30
CA GLY A 113 9.38 -12.36 19.51
C GLY A 113 8.89 -12.26 18.06
N SER A 114 7.93 -13.11 17.65
CA SER A 114 7.23 -12.97 16.37
C SER A 114 6.27 -11.79 16.42
N CYS A 115 5.93 -11.24 15.25
CA CYS A 115 4.84 -10.29 15.13
C CYS A 115 3.55 -10.91 15.67
N ARG A 116 3.27 -12.19 15.39
CA ARG A 116 2.10 -12.92 15.94
C ARG A 116 2.09 -13.09 17.47
N ALA A 117 3.18 -12.82 18.17
CA ALA A 117 3.21 -12.79 19.64
C ALA A 117 2.94 -11.39 20.19
N ALA A 118 3.37 -10.34 19.48
CA ALA A 118 3.23 -8.94 19.89
C ALA A 118 2.96 -8.01 18.68
N GLY A 119 1.74 -8.03 18.17
CA GLY A 119 1.39 -7.44 16.88
C GLY A 119 1.44 -5.95 16.82
N SER A 120 0.80 -5.29 17.78
CA SER A 120 0.80 -3.84 17.85
C SER A 120 2.21 -3.29 18.02
N HIS A 121 3.03 -3.97 18.82
CA HIS A 121 4.44 -3.62 18.97
C HIS A 121 5.22 -3.82 17.67
N CYS A 122 5.06 -4.98 17.01
CA CYS A 122 5.71 -5.25 15.72
C CYS A 122 5.34 -4.18 14.68
N ILE A 123 4.05 -3.92 14.50
CA ILE A 123 3.54 -2.91 13.56
C ILE A 123 4.13 -1.53 13.85
N ALA A 124 4.17 -1.11 15.12
CA ALA A 124 4.74 0.18 15.51
C ALA A 124 6.24 0.30 15.20
N GLN A 125 6.96 -0.82 15.14
CA GLN A 125 8.39 -0.86 14.83
C GLN A 125 8.71 -0.97 13.34
N LEU A 126 7.76 -1.37 12.49
CA LEU A 126 7.98 -1.55 11.05
C LEU A 126 8.59 -0.32 10.35
N PRO A 127 8.23 0.95 10.66
CA PRO A 127 8.81 2.10 9.99
C PRO A 127 10.33 2.24 10.16
N THR A 128 10.89 1.73 11.27
CA THR A 128 12.32 1.81 11.59
C THR A 128 12.96 0.42 11.72
N ALA A 129 12.26 -0.61 11.27
CA ALA A 129 12.73 -1.98 11.34
C ALA A 129 14.00 -2.18 10.51
N SER A 130 14.93 -3.00 11.00
CA SER A 130 16.03 -3.49 10.18
C SER A 130 15.54 -4.40 9.03
N PRO A 131 16.33 -4.61 7.98
CA PRO A 131 15.97 -5.53 6.88
C PRO A 131 15.60 -6.93 7.36
N GLY A 132 16.33 -7.45 8.36
CA GLY A 132 16.04 -8.74 8.97
C GLY A 132 14.70 -8.77 9.72
N GLN A 133 14.31 -7.67 10.38
CA GLN A 133 13.01 -7.58 11.08
C GLN A 133 11.85 -7.47 10.08
N ALA A 134 11.97 -6.63 9.06
CA ALA A 134 10.95 -6.49 8.01
C ALA A 134 10.71 -7.81 7.27
N LYS A 135 11.79 -8.51 6.89
CA LYS A 135 11.71 -9.83 6.24
C LYS A 135 11.04 -10.88 7.12
N ARG A 136 11.34 -10.91 8.43
CA ARG A 136 10.67 -11.81 9.36
C ARG A 136 9.16 -11.52 9.45
N ALA A 137 8.78 -10.25 9.61
CA ALA A 137 7.38 -9.85 9.63
C ALA A 137 6.64 -10.27 8.35
N CYS A 138 7.25 -10.05 7.18
CA CYS A 138 6.72 -10.50 5.90
C CYS A 138 6.53 -12.03 5.87
N ASN A 139 7.55 -12.79 6.25
CA ASN A 139 7.52 -14.26 6.30
C ASN A 139 6.44 -14.81 7.25
N GLU A 140 6.08 -14.06 8.29
CA GLU A 140 5.01 -14.42 9.22
C GLU A 140 3.59 -14.12 8.68
N GLY A 141 3.50 -13.55 7.48
CA GLY A 141 2.25 -13.14 6.83
C GLY A 141 1.75 -11.77 7.26
N VAL A 142 2.63 -10.88 7.75
CA VAL A 142 2.29 -9.48 8.01
C VAL A 142 2.52 -8.69 6.72
N GLY A 143 1.45 -8.34 6.02
CA GLY A 143 1.50 -7.61 4.75
C GLY A 143 2.29 -6.30 4.82
N ALA A 144 2.08 -5.51 5.87
CA ALA A 144 2.84 -4.28 6.12
C ALA A 144 4.35 -4.54 6.30
N GLY A 145 4.73 -5.74 6.77
CA GLY A 145 6.13 -6.18 6.81
C GLY A 145 6.71 -6.35 5.41
N CYS A 146 5.95 -6.94 4.48
CA CYS A 146 6.36 -7.07 3.07
C CYS A 146 6.46 -5.71 2.37
N SER A 147 5.50 -4.80 2.62
CA SER A 147 5.57 -3.42 2.13
C SER A 147 6.80 -2.67 2.67
N THR A 148 7.19 -2.92 3.93
CA THR A 148 8.45 -2.37 4.47
C THR A 148 9.68 -2.94 3.76
N VAL A 149 9.71 -4.24 3.42
CA VAL A 149 10.81 -4.83 2.62
C VAL A 149 10.91 -4.13 1.26
N LEU A 150 9.80 -3.92 0.57
CA LEU A 150 9.76 -3.20 -0.70
C LEU A 150 10.31 -1.77 -0.55
N ARG A 151 9.90 -1.05 0.50
CA ARG A 151 10.38 0.31 0.78
C ARG A 151 11.90 0.33 0.98
N GLN A 152 12.43 -0.57 1.81
CA GLN A 152 13.87 -0.66 2.07
C GLN A 152 14.67 -0.93 0.80
N LEU A 153 14.18 -1.82 -0.07
CA LEU A 153 14.83 -2.08 -1.36
C LEU A 153 14.84 -0.83 -2.27
N ARG A 154 13.78 -0.02 -2.25
CA ARG A 154 13.76 1.27 -2.98
C ARG A 154 14.74 2.26 -2.37
N ASP A 155 14.76 2.38 -1.05
CA ASP A 155 15.66 3.28 -0.32
C ASP A 155 17.14 2.93 -0.57
N GLU A 156 17.47 1.64 -0.66
CA GLU A 156 18.82 1.17 -1.03
C GLU A 156 19.23 1.63 -2.43
N VAL A 157 18.34 1.58 -3.41
CA VAL A 157 18.63 2.07 -4.77
C VAL A 157 18.85 3.58 -4.77
N THR A 158 18.01 4.34 -4.06
CA THR A 158 18.16 5.79 -3.92
C THR A 158 19.46 6.16 -3.19
N ALA A 159 19.84 5.40 -2.16
CA ALA A 159 21.07 5.62 -1.41
C ALA A 159 22.32 5.38 -2.26
N VAL A 160 22.33 4.31 -3.07
CA VAL A 160 23.43 4.01 -4.00
C VAL A 160 23.53 5.04 -5.12
N GLY A 161 22.40 5.56 -5.61
CA GLY A 161 22.39 6.70 -6.55
C GLY A 161 22.87 8.02 -5.93
N SER A 162 22.83 8.12 -4.60
CA SER A 162 23.26 9.30 -3.83
C SER A 162 24.71 9.25 -3.33
N ASP A 163 25.50 8.22 -3.65
CA ASP A 163 26.89 8.10 -3.19
C ASP A 163 27.81 9.22 -3.72
N ASP A 164 27.35 10.04 -4.67
CA ASP A 164 28.03 11.28 -5.12
C ASP A 164 27.51 12.56 -4.42
N ILE A 165 26.51 12.44 -3.53
CA ILE A 165 25.97 13.52 -2.71
C ILE A 165 25.84 13.04 -1.27
N GLY A 166 26.97 13.05 -0.55
CA GLY A 166 26.95 12.96 0.91
C GLY A 166 25.98 14.00 1.51
N PRO A 167 25.38 13.74 2.69
CA PRO A 167 24.36 14.61 3.25
C PRO A 167 24.92 16.02 3.33
N ALA A 168 24.39 16.93 2.49
CA ALA A 168 24.72 18.33 2.53
C ALA A 168 24.26 18.87 3.88
N ARG A 169 25.16 18.81 4.87
CA ARG A 169 25.05 19.61 6.08
C ARG A 169 24.89 21.04 5.57
N PHE A 170 23.78 21.68 5.94
CA PHE A 170 23.63 23.12 5.78
C PHE A 170 24.77 23.78 6.55
N GLU A 171 25.89 24.00 5.88
CA GLU A 171 26.99 24.76 6.45
C GLU A 171 26.59 26.22 6.34
N ARG A 172 26.27 26.80 7.49
CA ARG A 172 25.92 28.22 7.59
C ARG A 172 27.04 29.05 6.93
N PRO A 173 26.74 30.07 6.10
CA PRO A 173 27.77 30.92 5.51
C PRO A 173 28.72 31.49 6.57
N PRO A 174 30.03 31.66 6.28
CA PRO A 174 31.02 32.08 7.28
C PRO A 174 30.65 33.39 8.00
N VAL A 175 30.04 34.33 7.29
CA VAL A 175 29.58 35.62 7.87
C VAL A 175 28.47 35.46 8.91
N CYS A 176 27.76 34.33 8.88
CA CYS A 176 26.67 33.99 9.80
C CYS A 176 27.12 33.03 10.92
N ARG A 177 28.40 32.59 10.95
CA ARG A 177 28.91 31.71 12.01
C ARG A 177 29.37 32.53 13.21
N GLU A 178 28.57 32.49 14.25
CA GLU A 178 28.93 33.07 15.55
C GLU A 178 30.26 32.46 16.03
N HIS A 179 31.13 33.31 16.58
CA HIS A 179 32.46 32.95 17.09
C HIS A 179 33.55 32.63 16.05
N THR A 180 33.36 32.95 14.76
CA THR A 180 34.44 32.95 13.77
C THR A 180 34.91 34.37 13.38
N PRO A 181 36.21 34.57 13.08
CA PRO A 181 36.70 35.81 12.49
C PRO A 181 36.00 36.02 11.14
N GLY A 182 35.17 37.05 11.03
CA GLY A 182 34.35 37.31 9.85
C GLY A 182 32.83 37.27 10.09
N HIS A 183 32.36 37.02 11.31
CA HIS A 183 30.96 37.20 11.65
C HIS A 183 30.51 38.66 11.50
N ASP A 184 29.49 38.89 10.68
CA ASP A 184 28.86 40.20 10.48
C ASP A 184 27.33 40.01 10.50
N THR A 185 26.69 40.59 11.50
CA THR A 185 25.26 40.46 11.75
C THR A 185 24.42 41.11 10.64
N ALA A 186 24.84 42.28 10.14
CA ALA A 186 24.10 42.99 9.08
C ALA A 186 24.26 42.30 7.72
N ALA A 187 25.45 41.77 7.42
CA ALA A 187 25.66 40.96 6.22
C ALA A 187 24.94 39.61 6.27
N CYS A 188 24.77 39.04 7.48
CA CYS A 188 24.01 37.81 7.65
C CYS A 188 22.49 38.01 7.44
N GLU A 189 21.94 39.13 7.92
CA GLU A 189 20.52 39.48 7.72
C GLU A 189 20.21 39.83 6.25
N ALA A 190 21.17 40.37 5.50
CA ALA A 190 20.99 40.67 4.06
C ALA A 190 21.08 39.41 3.16
N LEU A 191 21.72 38.33 3.62
CA LEU A 191 21.89 37.10 2.84
C LEU A 191 20.62 36.26 2.76
N THR A 192 19.60 36.48 3.59
CA THR A 192 18.44 35.59 3.65
C THR A 192 17.67 35.53 2.34
N ASP A 193 17.47 36.65 1.65
CA ASP A 193 16.61 36.68 0.46
C ASP A 193 17.32 36.12 -0.78
N ASP A 194 18.57 36.52 -1.02
CA ASP A 194 19.36 36.03 -2.16
C ASP A 194 19.88 34.59 -1.96
N ALA A 195 20.25 34.20 -0.72
CA ALA A 195 20.65 32.83 -0.44
C ALA A 195 19.45 31.88 -0.42
N LEU A 196 18.27 32.34 0.00
CA LEU A 196 17.02 31.58 -0.13
C LEU A 196 16.64 31.42 -1.60
N ALA A 197 16.73 32.46 -2.42
CA ALA A 197 16.49 32.37 -3.86
C ALA A 197 17.47 31.39 -4.54
N ALA A 198 18.77 31.48 -4.23
CA ALA A 198 19.78 30.55 -4.76
C ALA A 198 19.64 29.13 -4.20
N ALA A 199 19.12 28.95 -2.98
CA ALA A 199 18.81 27.64 -2.42
C ALA A 199 17.55 27.05 -3.07
N MET A 200 16.50 27.85 -3.27
CA MET A 200 15.28 27.45 -3.97
C MET A 200 15.55 27.13 -5.43
N GLN A 201 16.45 27.85 -6.10
CA GLN A 201 16.86 27.54 -7.47
C GLN A 201 17.69 26.27 -7.55
N ARG A 202 18.59 26.01 -6.59
CA ARG A 202 19.29 24.72 -6.47
C ARG A 202 18.37 23.56 -6.11
N VAL A 203 17.32 23.81 -5.33
CA VAL A 203 16.24 22.84 -5.08
C VAL A 203 15.43 22.61 -6.36
N GLY A 204 15.11 23.65 -7.13
CA GLY A 204 14.44 23.54 -8.43
C GLY A 204 15.25 22.75 -9.46
N GLU A 205 16.55 23.01 -9.56
CA GLU A 205 17.49 22.26 -10.42
C GLU A 205 17.71 20.83 -9.94
N ARG A 206 17.56 20.56 -8.62
CA ARG A 206 17.60 19.22 -8.04
C ARG A 206 16.31 18.46 -8.31
N LEU A 207 15.16 19.08 -8.15
CA LEU A 207 13.85 18.50 -8.48
C LEU A 207 13.77 18.17 -9.99
N GLN A 208 14.37 18.99 -10.85
CA GLN A 208 14.48 18.70 -12.28
C GLN A 208 15.43 17.53 -12.59
N ARG A 209 16.48 17.33 -11.79
CA ARG A 209 17.39 16.18 -11.90
C ARG A 209 16.79 14.89 -11.32
N GLU A 210 16.01 14.97 -10.24
CA GLU A 210 15.27 13.84 -9.65
C GLU A 210 14.20 13.29 -10.62
N ASP A 211 13.67 14.11 -11.54
CA ASP A 211 12.74 13.71 -12.61
C ASP A 211 13.45 13.03 -13.80
N GLU A 212 14.78 13.20 -13.96
CA GLU A 212 15.61 12.46 -14.93
C GLU A 212 16.27 11.20 -14.28
N ASP A 213 16.68 11.25 -13.02
CA ASP A 213 17.25 10.13 -12.23
C ASP A 213 16.19 9.12 -11.74
N THR A 214 14.90 9.40 -11.91
CA THR A 214 13.81 8.44 -11.60
C THR A 214 13.86 7.19 -12.49
N LEU A 215 14.63 7.24 -13.57
CA LEU A 215 14.85 6.15 -14.51
C LEU A 215 15.97 5.19 -14.07
N ASP A 216 16.99 5.70 -13.38
CA ASP A 216 18.10 4.92 -12.81
C ASP A 216 17.79 4.41 -11.38
N SER A 217 16.76 4.95 -10.73
CA SER A 217 16.27 4.50 -9.41
C SER A 217 15.26 3.34 -9.46
N ARG A 218 15.18 2.63 -10.59
CA ARG A 218 14.36 1.42 -10.73
C ARG A 218 14.97 0.28 -9.91
N LEU A 219 14.13 -0.42 -9.14
CA LEU A 219 14.53 -1.66 -8.46
C LEU A 219 15.23 -2.61 -9.44
N THR A 220 16.28 -3.31 -9.01
CA THR A 220 16.94 -4.31 -9.86
C THR A 220 15.98 -5.45 -10.23
N ALA A 221 16.24 -6.13 -11.35
CA ALA A 221 15.42 -7.29 -11.75
C ALA A 221 15.35 -8.35 -10.65
N ALA A 222 16.48 -8.67 -10.00
CA ALA A 222 16.54 -9.62 -8.90
C ALA A 222 15.69 -9.18 -7.69
N ALA A 223 15.68 -7.89 -7.35
CA ALA A 223 14.83 -7.36 -6.28
C ALA A 223 13.34 -7.49 -6.64
N ARG A 224 12.96 -7.16 -7.88
CA ARG A 224 11.57 -7.31 -8.35
C ARG A 224 11.13 -8.77 -8.39
N ASP A 225 11.97 -9.68 -8.85
CA ASP A 225 11.68 -11.12 -8.86
C ASP A 225 11.49 -11.66 -7.43
N HIS A 226 12.32 -11.21 -6.49
CA HIS A 226 12.15 -11.57 -5.08
C HIS A 226 10.82 -11.07 -4.52
N LEU A 227 10.44 -9.82 -4.80
CA LEU A 227 9.17 -9.25 -4.39
C LEU A 227 7.97 -9.97 -5.04
N GLN A 228 8.08 -10.35 -6.32
CA GLN A 228 7.08 -11.17 -7.01
C GLN A 228 6.85 -12.49 -6.29
N GLN A 229 7.92 -13.19 -5.92
CA GLN A 229 7.83 -14.45 -5.18
C GLN A 229 7.15 -14.27 -3.83
N LEU A 230 7.50 -13.22 -3.07
CA LEU A 230 6.86 -12.92 -1.79
C LEU A 230 5.37 -12.63 -1.96
N CYS A 231 4.96 -11.89 -3.00
CA CYS A 231 3.55 -11.63 -3.27
C CYS A 231 2.78 -12.93 -3.53
N LEU A 232 3.31 -13.80 -4.39
CA LEU A 232 2.68 -15.08 -4.71
C LEU A 232 2.60 -16.02 -3.50
N GLN A 233 3.60 -15.96 -2.60
CA GLN A 233 3.68 -16.77 -1.40
C GLN A 233 2.71 -16.31 -0.32
N HIS A 234 2.74 -15.01 0.03
CA HIS A 234 2.00 -14.47 1.17
C HIS A 234 0.62 -13.96 0.82
N ARG A 235 0.38 -13.63 -0.45
CA ARG A 235 -0.90 -13.18 -0.99
C ARG A 235 -1.53 -12.02 -0.22
N SER A 236 -0.68 -11.13 0.32
CA SER A 236 -1.13 -9.89 0.95
C SER A 236 -1.58 -8.91 -0.12
N GLY A 237 -2.84 -8.50 -0.06
CA GLY A 237 -3.51 -7.73 -1.09
C GLY A 237 -2.82 -6.43 -1.45
N ARG A 238 -2.63 -5.58 -0.45
CA ARG A 238 -1.93 -4.29 -0.58
C ARG A 238 -0.52 -4.48 -1.17
N PHE A 239 0.26 -5.38 -0.57
CA PHE A 239 1.63 -5.62 -1.00
C PHE A 239 1.68 -6.11 -2.46
N CYS A 240 0.78 -7.00 -2.87
CA CYS A 240 0.73 -7.47 -4.26
C CYS A 240 0.36 -6.36 -5.26
N VAL A 241 -0.44 -5.36 -4.85
CA VAL A 241 -0.68 -4.16 -5.68
C VAL A 241 0.61 -3.34 -5.83
N GLU A 242 1.37 -3.14 -4.75
CA GLU A 242 2.66 -2.42 -4.79
C GLU A 242 3.69 -3.17 -5.65
N VAL A 243 3.70 -4.51 -5.61
CA VAL A 243 4.54 -5.33 -6.49
C VAL A 243 4.13 -5.18 -7.95
N ALA A 244 2.84 -5.21 -8.25
CA ALA A 244 2.35 -5.01 -9.62
C ALA A 244 2.79 -3.66 -10.20
N GLU A 245 2.76 -2.60 -9.38
CA GLU A 245 3.30 -1.29 -9.75
C GLU A 245 4.78 -1.37 -10.14
N GLN A 246 5.61 -2.06 -9.33
CA GLN A 246 7.03 -2.19 -9.63
C GLN A 246 7.29 -2.94 -10.95
N GLN A 247 6.47 -3.94 -11.27
CA GLN A 247 6.56 -4.66 -12.54
C GLN A 247 6.15 -3.78 -13.72
N LEU A 248 5.12 -2.94 -13.56
CA LEU A 248 4.71 -1.99 -14.61
C LEU A 248 5.74 -0.89 -14.83
N ILE A 249 6.35 -0.36 -13.78
CA ILE A 249 7.48 0.57 -13.87
C ILE A 249 8.63 -0.07 -14.66
N ALA A 250 8.86 -1.38 -14.47
CA ALA A 250 9.84 -2.16 -15.19
C ALA A 250 9.42 -2.61 -16.60
N LEU A 251 8.24 -2.18 -17.06
CA LEU A 251 7.68 -2.53 -18.37
C LEU A 251 7.35 -4.03 -18.54
N GLU A 252 7.04 -4.71 -17.44
CA GLU A 252 6.70 -6.15 -17.38
C GLU A 252 5.20 -6.36 -17.06
N PRO A 253 4.27 -6.04 -17.97
CA PRO A 253 2.82 -6.07 -17.69
C PRO A 253 2.30 -7.48 -17.36
N ALA A 254 2.93 -8.54 -17.89
CA ALA A 254 2.55 -9.91 -17.57
C ALA A 254 2.80 -10.26 -16.09
N LEU A 255 3.93 -9.84 -15.53
CA LEU A 255 4.23 -10.04 -14.11
C LEU A 255 3.33 -9.20 -13.21
N ALA A 256 2.99 -7.99 -13.64
CA ALA A 256 2.04 -7.14 -12.94
C ALA A 256 0.65 -7.76 -12.86
N VAL A 257 0.12 -8.27 -13.98
CA VAL A 257 -1.15 -9.01 -14.02
C VAL A 257 -1.11 -10.24 -13.13
N GLN A 258 0.02 -10.96 -13.09
CA GLN A 258 0.19 -12.10 -12.19
C GLN A 258 0.09 -11.70 -10.71
N ALA A 259 0.70 -10.57 -10.31
CA ALA A 259 0.61 -10.07 -8.93
C ALA A 259 -0.82 -9.59 -8.59
N LEU A 260 -1.48 -8.85 -9.50
CA LEU A 260 -2.87 -8.42 -9.31
C LEU A 260 -3.86 -9.59 -9.31
N GLN A 261 -3.57 -10.68 -10.01
CA GLN A 261 -4.42 -11.88 -9.99
C GLN A 261 -4.54 -12.46 -8.59
N VAL A 262 -3.50 -12.36 -7.77
CA VAL A 262 -3.53 -12.81 -6.37
C VAL A 262 -4.61 -12.07 -5.57
N VAL A 263 -4.72 -10.76 -5.82
CA VAL A 263 -5.73 -9.87 -5.21
C VAL A 263 -7.14 -10.22 -5.70
N CYS A 264 -7.27 -10.55 -6.99
CA CYS A 264 -8.53 -11.06 -7.54
C CYS A 264 -8.93 -12.40 -6.91
N ASP A 265 -8.01 -13.36 -6.82
CA ASP A 265 -8.24 -14.68 -6.25
C ASP A 265 -8.62 -14.60 -4.75
N ALA A 266 -8.18 -13.55 -4.04
CA ALA A 266 -8.59 -13.26 -2.67
C ALA A 266 -10.02 -12.70 -2.54
N GLY A 267 -10.72 -12.48 -3.66
CA GLY A 267 -12.13 -12.06 -3.70
C GLY A 267 -12.36 -10.58 -4.01
N ARG A 268 -11.32 -9.82 -4.39
CA ARG A 268 -11.48 -8.40 -4.73
C ARG A 268 -12.05 -8.25 -6.14
N VAL A 269 -13.36 -8.03 -6.23
CA VAL A 269 -14.09 -7.87 -7.51
C VAL A 269 -13.43 -6.83 -8.42
N SER A 270 -13.07 -5.66 -7.89
CA SER A 270 -12.42 -4.61 -8.69
C SER A 270 -11.03 -5.01 -9.20
N ALA A 271 -10.29 -5.88 -8.50
CA ALA A 271 -9.04 -6.43 -9.05
C ALA A 271 -9.32 -7.45 -10.17
N CYS A 272 -10.39 -8.23 -10.05
CA CYS A 272 -10.82 -9.15 -11.10
C CYS A 272 -11.27 -8.42 -12.37
N GLU A 273 -12.08 -7.37 -12.22
CA GLU A 273 -12.53 -6.51 -13.33
C GLU A 273 -11.34 -5.88 -14.07
N ARG A 274 -10.29 -5.50 -13.35
CA ARG A 274 -9.06 -4.94 -13.94
C ARG A 274 -8.19 -5.99 -14.64
N THR A 275 -8.06 -7.17 -14.05
CA THR A 275 -7.13 -8.21 -14.55
C THR A 275 -7.72 -9.03 -15.69
N ALA A 276 -9.04 -9.23 -15.71
CA ALA A 276 -9.68 -10.05 -16.74
C ALA A 276 -9.42 -9.53 -18.17
N PRO A 277 -9.62 -8.23 -18.50
CA PRO A 277 -9.36 -7.70 -19.84
C PRO A 277 -7.89 -7.78 -20.26
N LEU A 278 -6.96 -7.78 -19.29
CA LEU A 278 -5.53 -7.88 -19.56
C LEU A 278 -5.08 -9.32 -19.80
N ARG A 279 -5.70 -10.29 -19.12
CA ARG A 279 -5.40 -11.71 -19.32
C ARG A 279 -5.82 -12.23 -20.69
N GLU A 280 -6.91 -11.70 -21.23
CA GLU A 280 -7.42 -12.07 -22.55
C GLU A 280 -6.46 -11.72 -23.69
N LEU A 281 -5.57 -10.75 -23.48
CA LEU A 281 -4.61 -10.31 -24.49
C LEU A 281 -3.54 -11.37 -24.81
N GLY A 282 -3.22 -12.28 -23.88
CA GLY A 282 -2.18 -13.27 -24.09
C GLY A 282 -0.86 -12.64 -24.54
N ALA A 283 -0.40 -12.96 -25.76
CA ALA A 283 0.83 -12.43 -26.34
C ALA A 283 0.79 -10.92 -26.65
N ASP A 284 -0.39 -10.32 -26.73
CA ASP A 284 -0.56 -8.88 -26.93
C ASP A 284 -0.41 -8.08 -25.64
N LEU A 285 -0.31 -8.75 -24.48
CA LEU A 285 0.07 -8.15 -23.20
C LEU A 285 1.59 -7.86 -23.18
N ARG A 286 2.00 -6.99 -24.08
CA ARG A 286 3.37 -6.48 -24.21
C ARG A 286 3.30 -5.00 -24.51
N LEU A 287 4.18 -4.23 -23.90
CA LEU A 287 4.25 -2.79 -24.15
C LEU A 287 4.98 -2.52 -25.45
N VAL A 288 4.44 -1.59 -26.23
CA VAL A 288 5.03 -1.08 -27.47
C VAL A 288 5.29 0.41 -27.27
N PRO A 289 6.52 0.90 -27.56
CA PRO A 289 6.82 2.32 -27.43
C PRO A 289 6.03 3.13 -28.46
N LEU A 290 5.32 4.16 -27.99
CA LEU A 290 4.66 5.11 -28.87
C LEU A 290 5.66 6.10 -29.47
N LEU A 291 5.47 6.39 -30.76
CA LEU A 291 6.23 7.42 -31.49
C LEU A 291 5.47 8.74 -31.62
N GLN A 292 4.16 8.72 -31.43
CA GLN A 292 3.31 9.91 -31.41
C GLN A 292 2.15 9.72 -30.42
N VAL A 293 1.63 10.82 -29.86
CA VAL A 293 0.40 10.76 -29.05
C VAL A 293 -0.75 10.30 -29.96
N PRO A 294 -1.53 9.28 -29.58
CA PRO A 294 -2.65 8.81 -30.37
C PRO A 294 -3.73 9.89 -30.47
N CYS A 295 -4.62 9.74 -31.45
CA CYS A 295 -5.76 10.62 -31.64
C CYS A 295 -7.07 9.85 -31.40
N GLY A 296 -8.07 10.53 -30.83
CA GLY A 296 -9.41 10.01 -30.62
C GLY A 296 -9.68 9.59 -29.19
N ARG A 297 -10.83 8.92 -29.01
CA ARG A 297 -11.32 8.51 -27.69
C ARG A 297 -10.94 7.07 -27.40
N TYR A 298 -10.57 6.80 -26.17
CA TYR A 298 -10.35 5.47 -25.64
C TYR A 298 -11.25 5.24 -24.43
N GLN A 299 -11.73 4.01 -24.29
CA GLN A 299 -12.68 3.64 -23.25
C GLN A 299 -12.21 2.38 -22.51
N ALA A 300 -12.36 2.40 -21.20
CA ALA A 300 -12.17 1.25 -20.33
C ALA A 300 -13.51 0.65 -19.91
N ASP A 301 -13.52 -0.66 -19.69
CA ASP A 301 -14.66 -1.38 -19.11
C ASP A 301 -14.65 -1.26 -17.58
N GLY A 302 -14.97 -0.06 -17.08
CA GLY A 302 -15.09 0.28 -15.65
C GLY A 302 -13.96 1.18 -15.13
N GLY A 303 -13.73 1.20 -13.82
CA GLY A 303 -12.66 2.00 -13.18
C GLY A 303 -13.05 3.45 -12.88
N VAL A 304 -12.13 4.20 -12.27
CA VAL A 304 -12.38 5.61 -11.88
C VAL A 304 -12.35 6.53 -13.10
N ILE A 305 -11.44 6.25 -14.04
CA ILE A 305 -11.26 7.02 -15.27
C ILE A 305 -11.66 6.13 -16.43
N GLU A 306 -12.93 6.20 -16.83
CA GLU A 306 -13.48 5.31 -17.85
C GLU A 306 -13.17 5.76 -19.28
N THR A 307 -12.92 7.05 -19.49
CA THR A 307 -12.76 7.63 -20.83
C THR A 307 -11.54 8.53 -20.89
N LEU A 308 -10.76 8.37 -21.95
CA LEU A 308 -9.62 9.22 -22.31
C LEU A 308 -9.89 9.86 -23.67
N ASP A 309 -9.72 11.17 -23.78
CA ASP A 309 -9.96 11.91 -25.04
C ASP A 309 -8.66 12.59 -25.49
N PHE A 310 -8.11 12.11 -26.61
CA PHE A 310 -6.96 12.71 -27.27
C PHE A 310 -7.43 13.55 -28.46
N GLY A 311 -7.91 14.76 -28.17
CA GLY A 311 -8.41 15.70 -29.17
C GLY A 311 -7.71 17.06 -29.12
N ASP A 312 -8.31 18.04 -29.79
CA ASP A 312 -7.80 19.41 -29.83
C ASP A 312 -7.84 20.04 -28.43
N GLY A 313 -6.67 20.44 -27.90
CA GLY A 313 -6.54 21.03 -26.57
C GLY A 313 -6.12 20.05 -25.47
N THR A 314 -6.06 18.74 -25.75
CA THR A 314 -5.51 17.75 -24.82
C THR A 314 -4.03 18.05 -24.55
N ARG A 315 -3.67 18.16 -23.27
CA ARG A 315 -2.28 18.35 -22.84
C ARG A 315 -1.65 16.98 -22.60
N ALA A 316 -1.16 16.38 -23.67
CA ALA A 316 -0.42 15.12 -23.62
C ALA A 316 0.98 15.31 -24.21
N ARG A 317 1.97 14.65 -23.61
CA ARG A 317 3.35 14.60 -24.12
C ARG A 317 3.84 13.16 -24.17
N LEU A 318 4.75 12.87 -25.10
CA LEU A 318 5.48 11.61 -25.09
C LEU A 318 6.78 11.75 -24.31
N GLN A 319 7.05 10.77 -23.46
CA GLN A 319 8.32 10.63 -22.75
C GLN A 319 8.63 9.13 -22.69
N GLU A 320 9.77 8.73 -23.27
CA GLU A 320 10.21 7.33 -23.34
C GLU A 320 9.16 6.33 -23.85
N GLY A 321 8.38 6.74 -24.85
CA GLY A 321 7.32 5.92 -25.43
C GLY A 321 6.09 5.72 -24.53
N ALA A 322 5.98 6.46 -23.41
CA ALA A 322 4.77 6.62 -22.63
C ALA A 322 4.09 7.97 -22.93
N ILE A 323 2.75 7.98 -22.84
CA ILE A 323 1.95 9.20 -22.88
C ILE A 323 1.82 9.70 -21.44
N HIS A 324 2.20 10.95 -21.21
CA HIS A 324 1.91 11.69 -19.99
C HIS A 324 0.76 12.65 -20.30
N LEU A 325 -0.44 12.29 -19.85
CA LEU A 325 -1.68 13.03 -20.09
C LEU A 325 -2.03 13.85 -18.86
N GLN A 326 -2.15 15.17 -19.02
CA GLN A 326 -2.64 16.06 -17.96
C GLN A 326 -4.16 16.09 -17.97
N GLN A 327 -4.78 15.68 -16.87
CA GLN A 327 -6.23 15.67 -16.67
C GLN A 327 -6.55 16.09 -15.24
N ASP A 328 -7.45 17.07 -15.07
CA ASP A 328 -7.90 17.56 -13.76
C ASP A 328 -6.78 17.97 -12.77
N GLY A 329 -5.63 18.39 -13.28
CA GLY A 329 -4.46 18.78 -12.49
C GLY A 329 -3.53 17.62 -12.11
N GLU A 330 -3.85 16.41 -12.54
CA GLU A 330 -3.03 15.21 -12.36
C GLU A 330 -2.41 14.74 -13.68
N THR A 331 -1.30 14.01 -13.59
CA THR A 331 -0.66 13.38 -14.75
C THR A 331 -0.95 11.89 -14.75
N LEU A 332 -1.63 11.43 -15.79
CA LEU A 332 -1.86 10.01 -16.08
C LEU A 332 -0.77 9.50 -17.01
N VAL A 333 -0.24 8.32 -16.72
CA VAL A 333 0.80 7.66 -17.51
C VAL A 333 0.20 6.46 -18.24
N LEU A 334 0.30 6.45 -19.56
CA LEU A 334 -0.26 5.41 -20.42
C LEU A 334 0.81 4.87 -21.37
N ARG A 335 0.75 3.58 -21.68
CA ARG A 335 1.59 2.95 -22.73
C ARG A 335 0.75 2.12 -23.67
N GLN A 336 1.21 1.98 -24.91
CA GLN A 336 0.50 1.18 -25.91
C GLN A 336 0.78 -0.31 -25.74
N LEU A 337 -0.25 -1.13 -25.93
CA LEU A 337 -0.19 -2.59 -25.97
C LEU A 337 0.05 -3.09 -27.40
N GLY A 338 0.43 -4.36 -27.54
CA GLY A 338 0.75 -4.98 -28.83
C GLY A 338 -0.38 -4.92 -29.87
N ASN A 339 -1.63 -4.83 -29.41
CA ASN A 339 -2.84 -4.76 -30.23
C ASN A 339 -3.32 -3.32 -30.51
N GLY A 340 -2.61 -2.30 -30.02
CA GLY A 340 -2.95 -0.89 -30.21
C GLY A 340 -3.77 -0.25 -29.09
N ASP A 341 -4.25 -1.04 -28.12
CA ASP A 341 -4.92 -0.51 -26.92
C ASP A 341 -3.94 0.27 -26.04
N LEU A 342 -4.45 1.06 -25.10
CA LEU A 342 -3.64 1.73 -24.08
C LEU A 342 -3.77 1.01 -22.74
N LEU A 343 -2.67 0.94 -22.00
CA LEU A 343 -2.61 0.46 -20.63
C LEU A 343 -2.26 1.62 -19.70
N GLY A 344 -3.07 1.78 -18.65
CA GLY A 344 -2.73 2.60 -17.47
C GLY A 344 -1.49 2.08 -16.76
N MET A 345 -0.53 2.95 -16.49
CA MET A 345 0.75 2.58 -15.89
C MET A 345 0.86 3.02 -14.42
N ASP A 346 -0.20 3.59 -13.86
CA ASP A 346 -0.22 4.17 -12.52
C ASP A 346 -1.47 3.76 -11.72
N ALA A 347 -1.45 4.10 -10.43
CA ALA A 347 -2.55 3.76 -9.52
C ALA A 347 -3.83 4.55 -9.83
N GLN A 348 -3.74 5.74 -10.42
CA GLN A 348 -4.85 6.64 -10.77
C GLN A 348 -5.70 6.04 -11.89
N THR A 349 -5.05 5.59 -12.96
CA THR A 349 -5.66 4.80 -14.04
C THR A 349 -6.00 3.38 -13.59
N GLY A 350 -5.55 2.97 -12.40
CA GLY A 350 -5.84 1.66 -11.83
C GLY A 350 -5.33 0.51 -12.69
N TYR A 351 -4.28 0.72 -13.49
CA TYR A 351 -3.73 -0.27 -14.42
C TYR A 351 -4.71 -0.78 -15.47
N GLN A 352 -5.60 0.10 -15.91
CA GLN A 352 -6.73 -0.29 -16.73
C GLN A 352 -6.40 -0.36 -18.22
N ARG A 353 -7.10 -1.26 -18.93
CA ARG A 353 -7.05 -1.37 -20.39
C ARG A 353 -8.05 -0.40 -21.01
N TYR A 354 -7.59 0.40 -21.95
CA TYR A 354 -8.37 1.37 -22.69
C TYR A 354 -8.37 1.02 -24.18
N GLN A 355 -9.55 0.75 -24.71
CA GLN A 355 -9.75 0.37 -26.12
C GLN A 355 -10.13 1.60 -26.96
N PRO A 356 -9.62 1.72 -28.19
CA PRO A 356 -9.99 2.82 -29.07
C PRO A 356 -11.48 2.74 -29.45
N VAL A 357 -12.19 3.86 -29.32
CA VAL A 357 -13.59 3.98 -29.75
C VAL A 357 -13.63 4.24 -31.26
N PRO A 358 -14.24 3.34 -32.06
CA PRO A 358 -14.27 3.48 -33.52
C PRO A 358 -14.87 4.80 -33.98
N GLY A 359 -14.29 5.39 -35.03
CA GLY A 359 -14.79 6.63 -35.64
C GLY A 359 -14.39 7.93 -34.93
N THR A 360 -13.60 7.87 -33.85
CA THR A 360 -13.17 9.06 -33.09
C THR A 360 -11.76 9.56 -33.44
N ALA A 361 -11.00 8.83 -34.27
CA ALA A 361 -9.60 9.12 -34.61
C ALA A 361 -9.40 10.29 -35.59
N GLN A 362 -10.40 11.15 -35.81
CA GLN A 362 -10.35 12.28 -36.73
C GLN A 362 -10.04 13.58 -35.95
N CYS A 363 -8.81 13.72 -35.50
CA CYS A 363 -8.31 14.90 -34.82
C CYS A 363 -6.88 15.20 -35.26
N THR A 364 -6.44 16.44 -35.05
CA THR A 364 -5.02 16.77 -35.21
C THR A 364 -4.31 16.31 -33.94
N PRO A 365 -3.24 15.50 -34.03
CA PRO A 365 -2.49 15.09 -32.83
C PRO A 365 -2.08 16.32 -32.02
N PRO A 366 -2.14 16.28 -30.68
CA PRO A 366 -1.68 17.37 -29.83
C PRO A 366 -0.25 17.78 -30.21
N ARG A 367 0.02 19.09 -30.32
CA ARG A 367 1.38 19.58 -30.59
C ARG A 367 2.29 19.16 -29.45
N GLU A 368 3.36 18.43 -29.78
CA GLU A 368 4.44 18.14 -28.83
C GLU A 368 4.94 19.46 -28.23
N GLY A 369 4.86 19.59 -26.91
CA GLY A 369 5.44 20.73 -26.22
C GLY A 369 6.95 20.68 -26.39
N ASN A 370 7.50 21.59 -27.21
CA ASN A 370 8.94 21.73 -27.37
C ASN A 370 9.61 21.90 -25.99
N ARG A 371 10.62 21.06 -25.74
CA ARG A 371 11.60 21.24 -24.67
C ARG A 371 12.21 22.64 -24.87
N SER A 372 11.89 23.60 -24.00
CA SER A 372 12.59 24.89 -24.00
C SER A 372 14.07 24.62 -23.68
N PRO A 373 15.01 25.25 -24.42
CA PRO A 373 16.44 25.02 -24.31
C PRO A 373 17.05 25.45 -22.98
#